data_AF-A0A3B9CR11-F1
#
_entry.id   AF-A0A3B9CR11-F1
#
_cell.length_a   1.000
_cell.length_b   1.000
_cell.length_c   1.000
_cell.angle_alpha   90.00
_cell.angle_beta   90.00
_cell.angle_gamma   90.00
#
_symmetry.space_group_name_H-M   'P 1'
#
loop_
_entity.id
_entity.type
_entity.pdbx_description
1 polymer ?
#
loop_
_entity_poly.entity_id
_entity_poly.type
_entity_poly.pdbx_seq_one_letter_code
_entity_poly.pdbx_strand_id
1 'polypeptide(L)'
;MTEAEFHEITILIPGYSVEDLPSDLNEQSAASLLNAFSVSWHPHLLLRTRGIPQFRQADSTELPTAKQIIFVPECAEDWLGHDWQEQLQNTESITFNGLSSREEYATAITEHFGEVDDTAELLNHFYSLGTCYLQVMVLSRRMHFFVDPDQYVLEAESVAAAEAFTAGDAEKTREHLTKCFECLLECREQFHPVECFLLDVCLPSDQSTPEEIQQLITESDALSLLLSGSELDRFCGQLEGLEGQIKAAVSEKRLSLLTGHQHELRLSLGSLAALVSDLEEGTADLRSDGADLHWARRRFGMSSQIPAVLKVMGFRSALHVALDDGLYPDREQGQMKWQAADGTAIPATSRIPVAIDGAASFLRFADRYTESMQEDSAGVMLLARLPVVQSPWLSDLKTAAS
;
A
#
# COMPACT_ATOMS: atom_id res chain seq x y z
N MET A 1 -8.61 -16.26 33.91
CA MET A 1 -8.44 -14.85 33.55
C MET A 1 -7.17 -14.38 34.23
N THR A 2 -6.07 -14.36 33.48
CA THR A 2 -4.85 -13.65 33.88
C THR A 2 -5.17 -12.15 33.88
N GLU A 3 -4.81 -11.46 34.97
CA GLU A 3 -4.99 -10.02 35.12
C GLU A 3 -4.06 -9.28 34.14
N ALA A 4 -4.50 -8.14 33.60
CA ALA A 4 -3.68 -7.35 32.69
C ALA A 4 -2.46 -6.77 33.43
N GLU A 5 -1.26 -6.92 32.85
CA GLU A 5 -0.01 -6.42 33.41
C GLU A 5 0.11 -4.89 33.21
N PHE A 6 -0.35 -4.40 32.08
CA PHE A 6 -0.39 -2.98 31.74
C PHE A 6 -1.84 -2.55 31.52
N HIS A 7 -2.14 -1.30 31.79
CA HIS A 7 -3.49 -0.76 31.68
C HIS A 7 -3.93 -0.54 30.23
N GLU A 8 -3.01 -0.07 29.36
CA GLU A 8 -3.34 0.37 28.00
C GLU A 8 -2.08 0.38 27.12
N ILE A 9 -2.27 0.22 25.80
CA ILE A 9 -1.29 0.55 24.77
C ILE A 9 -1.69 1.89 24.19
N THR A 10 -0.82 2.89 24.33
CA THR A 10 -1.08 4.27 23.91
C THR A 10 -0.13 4.65 22.78
N ILE A 11 -0.67 5.18 21.68
CA ILE A 11 0.10 5.86 20.64
C ILE A 11 -0.17 7.35 20.77
N LEU A 12 0.89 8.13 20.96
CA LEU A 12 0.78 9.59 20.98
C LEU A 12 0.69 10.12 19.56
N ILE A 13 -0.29 11.00 19.34
CA ILE A 13 -0.49 11.66 18.05
C ILE A 13 -0.35 13.17 18.19
N PRO A 14 0.19 13.86 17.17
CA PRO A 14 0.03 15.30 17.05
C PRO A 14 -1.45 15.62 16.75
N GLY A 15 -1.98 16.69 17.36
CA GLY A 15 -3.38 17.11 17.18
C GLY A 15 -4.38 16.44 18.12
N TYR A 16 -5.68 16.64 17.85
CA TYR A 16 -6.77 16.26 18.76
C TYR A 16 -7.40 14.91 18.41
N SER A 17 -7.35 14.52 17.13
CA SER A 17 -7.91 13.25 16.68
C SER A 17 -7.18 12.70 15.45
N VAL A 18 -7.57 11.49 15.03
CA VAL A 18 -7.00 10.79 13.85
C VAL A 18 -7.13 11.63 12.56
N GLU A 19 -8.07 12.57 12.47
CA GLU A 19 -8.23 13.43 11.30
C GLU A 19 -7.18 14.55 11.20
N ASP A 20 -6.57 14.89 12.34
CA ASP A 20 -5.52 15.91 12.46
C ASP A 20 -4.13 15.33 12.17
N LEU A 21 -4.03 14.01 11.91
CA LEU A 21 -2.76 13.39 11.57
C LEU A 21 -2.15 14.13 10.37
N PRO A 22 -0.87 14.53 10.47
CA PRO A 22 -0.21 15.28 9.41
C PRO A 22 -0.11 14.40 8.16
N SER A 23 -0.40 14.99 6.99
CA SER A 23 -0.24 14.34 5.69
C SER A 23 1.06 14.73 4.97
N ASP A 24 1.83 15.64 5.55
CA ASP A 24 3.09 16.14 4.99
C ASP A 24 4.21 16.07 6.04
N LEU A 25 4.73 14.86 6.22
CA LEU A 25 5.89 14.58 7.06
C LEU A 25 7.09 14.22 6.18
N ASN A 26 8.29 14.41 6.72
CA ASN A 26 9.49 13.84 6.12
C ASN A 26 9.47 12.30 6.23
N GLU A 27 10.36 11.65 5.49
CA GLU A 27 10.39 10.19 5.38
C GLU A 27 10.53 9.46 6.73
N GLN A 28 11.45 9.92 7.58
CA GLN A 28 11.72 9.30 8.88
C GLN A 28 10.54 9.48 9.84
N SER A 29 9.97 10.69 9.91
CA SER A 29 8.86 10.99 10.80
C SER A 29 7.56 10.29 10.35
N ALA A 30 7.34 10.20 9.04
CA ALA A 30 6.22 9.42 8.48
C ALA A 30 6.39 7.92 8.79
N ALA A 31 7.60 7.37 8.64
CA ALA A 31 7.88 5.97 8.95
C ALA A 31 7.65 5.67 10.44
N SER A 32 8.16 6.55 11.32
CA SER A 32 7.96 6.46 12.77
C SER A 32 6.48 6.42 13.14
N LEU A 33 5.67 7.33 12.59
CA LEU A 33 4.23 7.37 12.82
C LEU A 33 3.53 6.11 12.31
N LEU A 34 3.69 5.77 11.03
CA LEU A 34 2.98 4.64 10.42
C LEU A 34 3.37 3.30 11.07
N ASN A 35 4.65 3.10 11.40
CA ASN A 35 5.10 1.89 12.07
C ASN A 35 4.68 1.83 13.54
N ALA A 36 4.57 2.95 14.26
CA ALA A 36 3.99 2.95 15.61
C ALA A 36 2.55 2.43 15.60
N PHE A 37 1.73 2.88 14.64
CA PHE A 37 0.38 2.37 14.46
C PHE A 37 0.36 0.87 14.14
N SER A 38 1.17 0.42 13.18
CA SER A 38 1.23 -0.97 12.77
C SER A 38 1.73 -1.91 13.89
N VAL A 39 2.86 -1.57 14.51
CA VAL A 39 3.56 -2.44 15.48
C VAL A 39 2.90 -2.47 16.86
N SER A 40 2.10 -1.46 17.22
CA SER A 40 1.32 -1.48 18.47
C SER A 40 0.35 -2.67 18.58
N TRP A 41 -0.02 -3.29 17.46
CA TRP A 41 -0.87 -4.48 17.39
C TRP A 41 -0.12 -5.80 17.65
N HIS A 42 1.16 -5.72 18.02
CA HIS A 42 1.97 -6.89 18.31
C HIS A 42 1.31 -7.80 19.38
N PRO A 43 1.23 -9.13 19.18
CA PRO A 43 0.45 -10.04 20.04
C PRO A 43 0.88 -10.02 21.51
N HIS A 44 2.18 -9.88 21.79
CA HIS A 44 2.69 -9.72 23.17
C HIS A 44 2.20 -8.47 23.90
N LEU A 45 1.91 -7.38 23.18
CA LEU A 45 1.39 -6.15 23.76
C LEU A 45 -0.11 -6.32 24.04
N LEU A 46 -0.85 -6.89 23.09
CA LEU A 46 -2.29 -7.18 23.22
C LEU A 46 -2.57 -8.10 24.42
N LEU A 47 -1.75 -9.13 24.65
CA LEU A 47 -1.94 -10.05 25.79
C LEU A 47 -1.68 -9.41 27.16
N ARG A 48 -0.69 -8.53 27.22
CA ARG A 48 -0.29 -7.87 28.47
C ARG A 48 -1.29 -6.80 28.89
N THR A 49 -1.96 -6.18 27.93
CA THR A 49 -2.97 -5.15 28.18
C THR A 49 -4.39 -5.70 28.19
N ARG A 50 -4.60 -6.84 27.52
CA ARG A 50 -5.92 -7.42 27.21
C ARG A 50 -6.85 -6.40 26.53
N GLY A 51 -6.26 -5.51 25.72
CA GLY A 51 -6.95 -4.43 25.02
C GLY A 51 -6.27 -4.11 23.68
N ILE A 52 -6.92 -3.27 22.88
CA ILE A 52 -6.39 -2.78 21.61
C ILE A 52 -5.71 -1.40 21.76
N PRO A 53 -4.78 -1.03 20.86
CA PRO A 53 -4.12 0.27 20.87
C PRO A 53 -5.10 1.44 20.85
N GLN A 54 -4.81 2.44 21.67
CA GLN A 54 -5.54 3.70 21.79
C GLN A 54 -4.66 4.87 21.36
N PHE A 55 -5.26 5.93 20.83
CA PHE A 55 -4.54 7.14 20.42
C PHE A 55 -4.84 8.26 21.40
N ARG A 56 -3.80 8.96 21.86
CA ARG A 56 -3.94 10.09 22.77
C ARG A 56 -3.18 11.29 22.24
N GLN A 57 -3.72 12.47 22.52
CA GLN A 57 -3.09 13.74 22.21
C GLN A 57 -1.77 13.88 22.98
N ALA A 58 -0.69 14.19 22.25
CA ALA A 58 0.64 14.34 22.84
C ALA A 58 0.74 15.50 23.85
N ASP A 59 0.04 16.61 23.63
CA ASP A 59 0.07 17.77 24.55
C ASP A 59 -0.85 17.63 25.78
N SER A 60 -1.54 16.49 25.92
CA SER A 60 -2.50 16.28 26.99
C SER A 60 -1.83 16.38 28.36
N THR A 61 -2.39 17.20 29.24
CA THR A 61 -1.92 17.34 30.62
C THR A 61 -2.23 16.12 31.50
N GLU A 62 -3.06 15.20 31.01
CA GLU A 62 -3.45 13.98 31.71
C GLU A 62 -2.51 12.84 31.34
N LEU A 63 -1.30 12.86 31.87
CA LEU A 63 -0.44 11.68 31.81
C LEU A 63 -1.08 10.55 32.62
N PRO A 64 -1.11 9.32 32.07
CA PRO A 64 -1.72 8.18 32.73
C PRO A 64 -1.09 7.89 34.09
N THR A 65 -1.91 7.60 35.09
CA THR A 65 -1.49 7.28 36.45
C THR A 65 -1.18 5.80 36.69
N ALA A 66 -1.42 4.95 35.68
CA ALA A 66 -1.21 3.50 35.72
C ALA A 66 -0.08 3.07 34.76
N LYS A 67 0.42 1.85 34.95
CA LYS A 67 1.45 1.23 34.10
C LYS A 67 0.96 1.13 32.65
N GLN A 68 1.61 1.79 31.69
CA GLN A 68 1.22 1.77 30.28
C GLN A 68 2.35 1.35 29.34
N ILE A 69 2.00 1.03 28.09
CA ILE A 69 2.93 0.88 26.98
C ILE A 69 2.70 2.05 26.04
N ILE A 70 3.70 2.91 25.84
CA ILE A 70 3.54 4.19 25.16
C ILE A 70 4.44 4.23 23.92
N PHE A 71 3.85 4.47 22.76
CA PHE A 71 4.55 4.77 21.52
C PHE A 71 4.59 6.28 21.32
N VAL A 72 5.79 6.82 21.12
CA VAL A 72 6.02 8.24 20.83
C VAL A 72 6.63 8.33 19.44
N PRO A 73 5.80 8.52 18.39
CA PRO A 73 6.30 8.83 17.05
C PRO A 73 7.10 10.12 17.04
N GLU A 74 8.09 10.23 16.15
CA GLU A 74 8.95 11.41 16.04
C GLU A 74 8.14 12.71 15.87
N CYS A 75 7.07 12.69 15.06
CA CYS A 75 6.21 13.86 14.85
C CYS A 75 5.39 14.31 16.08
N ALA A 76 5.28 13.46 17.10
CA ALA A 76 4.58 13.78 18.35
C ALA A 76 5.53 14.34 19.42
N GLU A 77 6.86 14.18 19.27
CA GLU A 77 7.84 14.64 20.27
C GLU A 77 7.81 16.16 20.48
N ASP A 78 7.63 16.93 19.41
CA ASP A 78 7.55 18.39 19.46
C ASP A 78 6.30 18.92 20.20
N TRP A 79 5.29 18.07 20.39
CA TRP A 79 4.05 18.42 21.10
C TRP A 79 4.12 18.12 22.60
N LEU A 80 5.16 17.38 23.02
CA LEU A 80 5.37 17.03 24.42
C LEU A 80 6.12 18.15 25.17
N GLY A 81 5.84 18.29 26.46
CA GLY A 81 6.57 19.20 27.34
C GLY A 81 8.05 18.81 27.48
N HIS A 82 8.96 19.76 27.73
CA HIS A 82 10.41 19.49 27.76
C HIS A 82 10.87 18.41 28.75
N ASP A 83 10.07 18.08 29.77
CA ASP A 83 10.34 17.10 30.80
C ASP A 83 9.57 15.77 30.61
N TRP A 84 8.94 15.55 29.45
CA TRP A 84 8.10 14.36 29.20
C TRP A 84 8.84 13.04 29.43
N GLN A 85 10.13 12.97 29.07
CA GLN A 85 10.95 11.78 29.29
C GLN A 85 11.11 11.47 30.78
N GLU A 86 11.38 12.49 31.60
CA GLU A 86 11.48 12.34 33.05
C GLU A 86 10.13 11.96 33.65
N GLN A 87 9.03 12.56 33.17
CA GLN A 87 7.69 12.24 33.62
C GLN A 87 7.32 10.78 33.34
N LEU A 88 7.61 10.26 32.14
CA LEU A 88 7.34 8.87 31.78
C LEU A 88 8.28 7.89 32.50
N GLN A 89 9.56 8.22 32.69
CA GLN A 89 10.50 7.40 33.47
C GLN A 89 10.09 7.26 34.95
N ASN A 90 9.38 8.24 35.50
CA ASN A 90 8.85 8.19 36.85
C ASN A 90 7.57 7.34 36.97
N THR A 91 7.03 6.85 35.84
CA THR A 91 5.96 5.84 35.81
C THR A 91 6.56 4.45 35.58
N GLU A 92 5.89 3.38 36.01
CA GLU A 92 6.28 2.00 35.66
C GLU A 92 6.01 1.65 34.17
N SER A 93 5.71 2.66 33.34
CA SER A 93 5.38 2.51 31.92
C SER A 93 6.61 2.21 31.07
N ILE A 94 6.39 1.54 29.95
CA ILE A 94 7.40 1.30 28.92
C ILE A 94 7.16 2.27 27.78
N THR A 95 8.21 2.93 27.31
CA THR A 95 8.13 3.94 26.25
C THR A 95 8.99 3.54 25.05
N PHE A 96 8.41 3.62 23.85
CA PHE A 96 9.07 3.41 22.57
C PHE A 96 9.16 4.75 21.82
N ASN A 97 10.33 5.38 21.84
CA ASN A 97 10.60 6.65 21.18
C ASN A 97 11.95 6.62 20.45
N GLY A 98 12.18 7.54 19.50
CA GLY A 98 13.39 7.57 18.69
C GLY A 98 13.55 6.38 17.72
N LEU A 99 12.44 5.70 17.39
CA LEU A 99 12.38 4.57 16.46
C LEU A 99 11.57 4.97 15.22
N SER A 100 11.96 4.44 14.06
CA SER A 100 11.38 4.80 12.77
C SER A 100 11.01 3.59 11.91
N SER A 101 11.84 2.55 11.89
CA SER A 101 11.57 1.35 11.09
C SER A 101 10.76 0.31 11.87
N ARG A 102 10.11 -0.60 11.14
CA ARG A 102 9.36 -1.71 11.75
C ARG A 102 10.30 -2.64 12.53
N GLU A 103 11.49 -2.87 11.99
CA GLU A 103 12.52 -3.71 12.60
C GLU A 103 13.04 -3.12 13.91
N GLU A 104 13.22 -1.79 13.97
CA GLU A 104 13.60 -1.07 15.19
C GLU A 104 12.56 -1.26 16.30
N TYR A 105 11.28 -1.03 15.98
CA TYR A 105 10.19 -1.26 16.95
C TYR A 105 10.08 -2.73 17.37
N ALA A 106 10.15 -3.67 16.42
CA ALA A 106 10.06 -5.11 16.72
C ALA A 106 11.22 -5.58 17.61
N THR A 107 12.43 -5.07 17.36
CA THR A 107 13.62 -5.35 18.18
C THR A 107 13.41 -4.80 19.60
N ALA A 108 12.99 -3.54 19.73
CA ALA A 108 12.75 -2.92 21.04
C ALA A 108 11.67 -3.65 21.86
N ILE A 109 10.60 -4.13 21.20
CA ILE A 109 9.56 -4.95 21.83
C ILE A 109 10.13 -6.27 22.31
N THR A 110 10.92 -6.95 21.47
CA THR A 110 11.55 -8.23 21.80
C THR A 110 12.49 -8.09 22.99
N GLU A 111 13.28 -7.02 23.06
CA GLU A 111 14.18 -6.72 24.18
C GLU A 111 13.44 -6.54 25.51
N HIS A 112 12.24 -5.95 25.49
CA HIS A 112 11.45 -5.71 26.71
C HIS A 112 10.59 -6.92 27.11
N PHE A 113 10.02 -7.64 26.13
CA PHE A 113 8.94 -8.59 26.36
C PHE A 113 9.30 -10.05 26.03
N GLY A 114 10.49 -10.29 25.49
CA GLY A 114 10.97 -11.61 25.08
C GLY A 114 10.74 -11.91 23.60
N GLU A 115 11.40 -12.96 23.12
CA GLU A 115 11.28 -13.44 21.75
C GLU A 115 9.89 -14.04 21.46
N VAL A 116 9.44 -13.82 20.24
CA VAL A 116 8.24 -14.43 19.68
C VAL A 116 8.62 -15.71 18.95
N ASP A 117 7.96 -16.83 19.25
CA ASP A 117 8.15 -18.08 18.51
C ASP A 117 7.83 -17.88 17.02
N ASP A 118 8.64 -18.54 16.19
CA ASP A 118 8.97 -18.20 14.81
C ASP A 118 7.82 -18.42 13.80
N THR A 119 6.75 -17.64 13.91
CA THR A 119 5.68 -17.53 12.90
C THR A 119 5.63 -16.12 12.35
N ALA A 120 6.73 -15.69 11.72
CA ALA A 120 6.87 -14.38 11.08
C ALA A 120 5.68 -14.02 10.18
N GLU A 121 5.08 -15.01 9.50
CA GLU A 121 3.90 -14.83 8.65
C GLU A 121 2.67 -14.34 9.44
N LEU A 122 2.34 -14.99 10.57
CA LEU A 122 1.18 -14.59 11.38
C LEU A 122 1.43 -13.29 12.12
N LEU A 123 2.68 -13.01 12.51
CA LEU A 123 3.06 -11.72 13.07
C LEU A 123 2.79 -10.57 12.08
N ASN A 124 3.07 -10.77 10.79
CA ASN A 124 2.76 -9.79 9.75
C ASN A 124 1.26 -9.51 9.62
N HIS A 125 0.38 -10.47 9.93
CA HIS A 125 -1.07 -10.23 9.92
C HIS A 125 -1.50 -9.28 11.05
N PHE A 126 -0.85 -9.33 12.23
CA PHE A 126 -1.10 -8.33 13.30
C PHE A 126 -0.65 -6.93 12.88
N TYR A 127 0.53 -6.82 12.24
CA TYR A 127 1.01 -5.54 11.71
C TYR A 127 0.12 -4.99 10.59
N SER A 128 -0.35 -5.86 9.70
CA SER A 128 -1.31 -5.54 8.66
C SER A 128 -2.64 -5.06 9.24
N LEU A 129 -3.13 -5.70 10.30
CA LEU A 129 -4.34 -5.28 11.00
C LEU A 129 -4.20 -3.85 11.54
N GLY A 130 -3.06 -3.51 12.14
CA GLY A 130 -2.78 -2.16 12.62
C GLY A 130 -2.72 -1.11 11.49
N THR A 131 -2.08 -1.44 10.37
CA THR A 131 -2.04 -0.60 9.18
C THR A 131 -3.45 -0.36 8.63
N CYS A 132 -4.25 -1.42 8.47
CA CYS A 132 -5.61 -1.34 7.94
C CYS A 132 -6.57 -0.61 8.88
N TYR A 133 -6.44 -0.82 10.20
CA TYR A 133 -7.22 -0.10 11.21
C TYR A 133 -7.02 1.41 11.10
N LEU A 134 -5.75 1.87 11.01
CA LEU A 134 -5.43 3.27 10.76
C LEU A 134 -6.09 3.77 9.47
N GLN A 135 -5.92 3.07 8.35
CA GLN A 135 -6.45 3.52 7.07
C GLN A 135 -7.99 3.60 7.07
N VAL A 136 -8.69 2.62 7.65
CA VAL A 136 -10.16 2.64 7.75
C VAL A 136 -10.63 3.84 8.58
N MET A 137 -9.99 4.10 9.73
CA MET A 137 -10.34 5.26 10.54
C MET A 137 -10.11 6.57 9.77
N VAL A 138 -8.93 6.77 9.17
CA VAL A 138 -8.61 8.00 8.42
C VAL A 138 -9.56 8.19 7.24
N LEU A 139 -9.81 7.14 6.45
CA LEU A 139 -10.74 7.18 5.31
C LEU A 139 -12.15 7.59 5.73
N SER A 140 -12.66 7.01 6.81
CA SER A 140 -13.96 7.35 7.38
C SER A 140 -14.10 8.85 7.70
N ARG A 141 -13.02 9.50 8.18
CA ARG A 141 -12.99 10.94 8.47
C ARG A 141 -12.80 11.79 7.22
N ARG A 142 -11.89 11.39 6.32
CA ARG A 142 -11.67 12.08 5.03
C ARG A 142 -12.92 12.05 4.15
N MET A 143 -13.76 11.03 4.29
CA MET A 143 -15.07 10.93 3.65
C MET A 143 -16.21 11.58 4.46
N HIS A 144 -15.93 12.16 5.63
CA HIS A 144 -16.88 12.84 6.52
C HIS A 144 -17.99 11.95 7.11
N PHE A 145 -17.74 10.65 7.28
CA PHE A 145 -18.68 9.71 7.93
C PHE A 145 -18.43 9.54 9.42
N PHE A 146 -17.17 9.63 9.88
CA PHE A 146 -16.78 9.56 11.29
C PHE A 146 -17.24 8.27 12.01
N VAL A 147 -17.31 7.17 11.28
CA VAL A 147 -17.61 5.83 11.79
C VAL A 147 -16.32 5.15 12.24
N ASP A 148 -16.37 4.50 13.39
CA ASP A 148 -15.32 3.64 13.93
C ASP A 148 -15.66 2.15 13.81
N PRO A 149 -14.64 1.28 13.68
CA PRO A 149 -14.84 -0.17 13.82
C PRO A 149 -15.44 -0.52 15.17
N ASP A 150 -16.15 -1.66 15.24
CA ASP A 150 -16.69 -2.16 16.51
C ASP A 150 -15.53 -2.53 17.45
N GLN A 151 -15.25 -1.64 18.40
CA GLN A 151 -14.13 -1.79 19.33
C GLN A 151 -14.29 -3.02 20.23
N TYR A 152 -15.52 -3.42 20.58
CA TYR A 152 -15.75 -4.56 21.46
C TYR A 152 -15.40 -5.87 20.74
N VAL A 153 -15.87 -6.02 19.50
CA VAL A 153 -15.54 -7.18 18.67
C VAL A 153 -14.05 -7.20 18.36
N LEU A 154 -13.49 -6.06 17.94
CA LEU A 154 -12.08 -5.96 17.57
C LEU A 154 -11.16 -6.26 18.75
N GLU A 155 -11.49 -5.78 19.95
CA GLU A 155 -10.74 -6.12 21.18
C GLU A 155 -10.82 -7.60 21.51
N ALA A 156 -12.02 -8.16 21.57
CA ALA A 156 -12.21 -9.56 21.94
C ALA A 156 -11.48 -10.50 20.97
N GLU A 157 -11.62 -10.29 19.67
CA GLU A 157 -11.03 -11.14 18.64
C GLU A 157 -9.52 -10.94 18.53
N SER A 158 -9.00 -9.71 18.67
CA SER A 158 -7.55 -9.46 18.62
C SER A 158 -6.81 -10.04 19.82
N VAL A 159 -7.40 -9.98 21.02
CA VAL A 159 -6.85 -10.63 22.21
C VAL A 159 -6.91 -12.15 22.07
N ALA A 160 -8.02 -12.70 21.57
CA ALA A 160 -8.15 -14.14 21.33
C ALA A 160 -7.14 -14.64 20.27
N ALA A 161 -6.90 -13.86 19.21
CA ALA A 161 -5.87 -14.13 18.22
C ALA A 161 -4.48 -14.18 18.87
N ALA A 162 -4.16 -13.21 19.74
CA ALA A 162 -2.88 -13.17 20.43
C ALA A 162 -2.71 -14.34 21.42
N GLU A 163 -3.78 -14.77 22.09
CA GLU A 163 -3.78 -15.95 22.96
C GLU A 163 -3.51 -17.23 22.15
N ALA A 164 -4.18 -17.39 21.00
CA ALA A 164 -3.95 -18.52 20.09
C ALA A 164 -2.52 -18.52 19.52
N PHE A 165 -2.02 -17.35 19.13
CA PHE A 165 -0.69 -17.16 18.58
C PHE A 165 0.39 -17.59 19.57
N THR A 166 0.31 -17.12 20.81
CA THR A 166 1.27 -17.52 21.86
C THR A 166 1.13 -18.96 22.33
N ALA A 167 -0.02 -19.59 22.10
CA ALA A 167 -0.22 -21.02 22.30
C ALA A 167 0.30 -21.88 21.13
N GLY A 168 0.80 -21.27 20.04
CA GLY A 168 1.23 -21.98 18.83
C GLY A 168 0.08 -22.52 17.98
N ASP A 169 -1.14 -22.04 18.17
CA ASP A 169 -2.34 -22.46 17.43
C ASP A 169 -2.55 -21.56 16.20
N ALA A 170 -1.84 -21.88 15.12
CA ALA A 170 -1.86 -21.11 13.88
C ALA A 170 -3.25 -21.06 13.21
N GLU A 171 -4.05 -22.13 13.31
CA GLU A 171 -5.40 -22.16 12.72
C GLU A 171 -6.34 -21.21 13.45
N LYS A 172 -6.39 -21.27 14.79
CA LYS A 172 -7.22 -20.32 15.56
C LYS A 172 -6.73 -18.89 15.46
N THR A 173 -5.41 -18.69 15.37
CA THR A 173 -4.86 -17.35 15.15
C THR A 173 -5.42 -16.73 13.88
N ARG A 174 -5.40 -17.48 12.76
CA ARG A 174 -6.00 -17.03 11.50
C ARG A 174 -7.50 -16.80 11.64
N GLU A 175 -8.24 -17.72 12.26
CA GLU A 175 -9.69 -17.59 12.46
C GLU A 175 -10.06 -16.27 13.17
N HIS A 176 -9.36 -15.94 14.26
CA HIS A 176 -9.62 -14.71 15.01
C HIS A 176 -9.16 -13.46 14.25
N LEU A 177 -8.02 -13.49 13.56
CA LEU A 177 -7.58 -12.38 12.72
C LEU A 177 -8.53 -12.12 11.54
N THR A 178 -9.08 -13.17 10.91
CA THR A 178 -10.09 -13.03 9.86
C THR A 178 -11.30 -12.24 10.38
N LYS A 179 -11.79 -12.54 11.58
CA LYS A 179 -12.89 -11.79 12.20
C LYS A 179 -12.53 -10.32 12.47
N CYS A 180 -11.28 -10.03 12.83
CA CYS A 180 -10.80 -8.65 12.95
C CYS A 180 -10.85 -7.91 11.60
N PHE A 181 -10.39 -8.53 10.52
CA PHE A 181 -10.46 -7.93 9.17
C PHE A 181 -11.90 -7.80 8.66
N GLU A 182 -12.78 -8.75 8.97
CA GLU A 182 -14.23 -8.65 8.70
C GLU A 182 -14.85 -7.45 9.42
N CYS A 183 -14.50 -7.20 10.69
CA CYS A 183 -14.94 -6.00 11.42
C CYS A 183 -14.48 -4.69 10.73
N LEU A 184 -13.24 -4.64 10.21
CA LEU A 184 -12.75 -3.49 9.45
C LEU A 184 -13.49 -3.33 8.11
N LEU A 185 -13.79 -4.44 7.44
CA LEU A 185 -14.55 -4.46 6.19
C LEU A 185 -15.98 -3.95 6.41
N GLU A 186 -16.68 -4.44 7.44
CA GLU A 186 -18.01 -3.97 7.82
C GLU A 186 -18.02 -2.46 8.13
N CYS A 187 -16.98 -1.96 8.81
CA CYS A 187 -16.83 -0.53 9.03
C CYS A 187 -16.67 0.25 7.72
N ARG A 188 -15.85 -0.25 6.78
CA ARG A 188 -15.67 0.39 5.46
C ARG A 188 -16.98 0.44 4.67
N GLU A 189 -17.76 -0.63 4.70
CA GLU A 189 -19.03 -0.72 3.97
C GLU A 189 -20.09 0.27 4.47
N GLN A 190 -19.98 0.77 5.71
CA GLN A 190 -20.86 1.82 6.23
C GLN A 190 -20.66 3.17 5.53
N PHE A 191 -19.44 3.49 5.09
CA PHE A 191 -19.14 4.75 4.41
C PHE A 191 -18.85 4.62 2.91
N HIS A 192 -18.45 3.43 2.45
CA HIS A 192 -18.25 3.14 1.03
C HIS A 192 -18.44 1.63 0.74
N PRO A 193 -19.67 1.21 0.39
CA PRO A 193 -20.00 -0.20 0.12
C PRO A 193 -19.67 -0.66 -1.31
N VAL A 194 -19.02 0.18 -2.11
CA VAL A 194 -18.71 -0.11 -3.51
C VAL A 194 -17.37 -0.85 -3.62
N GLU A 195 -17.21 -1.62 -4.69
CA GLU A 195 -15.94 -2.28 -5.01
C GLU A 195 -14.81 -1.27 -5.15
N CYS A 196 -13.64 -1.71 -4.70
CA CYS A 196 -12.47 -0.91 -4.43
C CYS A 196 -11.24 -1.70 -4.89
N PHE A 197 -10.38 -1.08 -5.70
CA PHE A 197 -9.25 -1.73 -6.34
C PHE A 197 -7.94 -0.99 -6.06
N LEU A 198 -6.96 -1.72 -5.55
CA LEU A 198 -5.58 -1.29 -5.44
C LEU A 198 -4.76 -2.08 -6.46
N LEU A 199 -4.14 -1.41 -7.42
CA LEU A 199 -3.33 -2.06 -8.45
C LEU A 199 -1.86 -1.86 -8.14
N ASP A 200 -1.14 -2.97 -7.93
CA ASP A 200 0.32 -2.98 -7.81
C ASP A 200 0.96 -2.73 -9.18
N VAL A 201 1.54 -1.54 -9.37
CA VAL A 201 2.22 -1.13 -10.60
C VAL A 201 3.71 -1.01 -10.32
N CYS A 202 4.49 -1.94 -10.86
CA CYS A 202 5.95 -1.88 -10.82
C CYS A 202 6.49 -1.12 -12.04
N LEU A 203 7.39 -0.17 -11.79
CA LEU A 203 8.10 0.61 -12.79
C LEU A 203 9.61 0.41 -12.61
N PRO A 204 10.24 -0.52 -13.35
CA PRO A 204 11.68 -0.72 -13.29
C PRO A 204 12.43 0.57 -13.66
N SER A 205 13.53 0.80 -12.95
CA SER A 205 14.46 1.90 -13.25
C SER A 205 15.58 1.41 -14.16
N ASP A 206 16.42 2.34 -14.64
CA ASP A 206 17.65 1.99 -15.36
C ASP A 206 18.66 1.21 -14.50
N GLN A 207 18.50 1.23 -13.17
CA GLN A 207 19.35 0.51 -12.23
C GLN A 207 18.80 -0.87 -11.87
N SER A 208 17.54 -1.16 -12.24
CA SER A 208 16.90 -2.43 -11.91
C SER A 208 17.57 -3.59 -12.64
N THR A 209 17.69 -4.74 -11.96
CA THR A 209 18.36 -5.93 -12.50
C THR A 209 17.35 -6.97 -13.01
N PRO A 210 17.72 -7.84 -13.97
CA PRO A 210 16.87 -8.96 -14.38
C PRO A 210 16.48 -9.88 -13.21
N GLU A 211 17.37 -10.08 -12.25
CA GLU A 211 17.15 -10.91 -11.06
C GLU A 211 16.07 -10.32 -10.15
N GLU A 212 16.07 -8.99 -9.96
CA GLU A 212 15.00 -8.29 -9.22
C GLU A 212 13.64 -8.47 -9.91
N ILE A 213 13.59 -8.43 -11.25
CA ILE A 213 12.35 -8.66 -12.00
C ILE A 213 11.89 -10.12 -11.89
N GLN A 214 12.82 -11.08 -11.97
CA GLN A 214 12.52 -12.49 -11.77
C GLN A 214 11.94 -12.75 -10.37
N GLN A 215 12.59 -12.23 -9.33
CA GLN A 215 12.14 -12.37 -7.95
C GLN A 215 10.74 -11.77 -7.78
N LEU A 216 10.55 -10.54 -8.27
CA LEU A 216 9.27 -9.85 -8.26
C LEU A 216 8.12 -10.67 -8.87
N ILE A 217 8.33 -11.27 -10.05
CA ILE A 217 7.31 -12.08 -10.74
C ILE A 217 7.01 -13.38 -9.98
N THR A 218 8.02 -13.91 -9.29
CA THR A 218 7.91 -15.14 -8.50
C THR A 218 7.14 -14.93 -7.21
N GLU A 219 7.37 -13.80 -6.53
CA GLU A 219 6.77 -13.47 -5.24
C GLU A 219 5.39 -12.82 -5.34
N SER A 220 4.98 -12.35 -6.52
CA SER A 220 3.72 -11.63 -6.69
C SER A 220 2.59 -12.52 -7.22
N ASP A 221 1.47 -12.52 -6.50
CA ASP A 221 0.23 -13.16 -6.95
C ASP A 221 -0.52 -12.33 -8.01
N ALA A 222 -0.43 -11.00 -7.92
CA ALA A 222 -0.99 -10.07 -8.89
C ALA A 222 -0.07 -8.85 -9.05
N LEU A 223 0.39 -8.61 -10.29
CA LEU A 223 1.34 -7.57 -10.63
C LEU A 223 1.03 -6.93 -11.98
N SER A 224 1.12 -5.60 -12.05
CA SER A 224 1.21 -4.86 -13.31
C SER A 224 2.64 -4.37 -13.50
N LEU A 225 3.28 -4.76 -14.60
CA LEU A 225 4.65 -4.36 -14.90
C LEU A 225 4.66 -3.37 -16.06
N LEU A 226 5.10 -2.13 -15.79
CA LEU A 226 5.16 -1.06 -16.77
C LEU A 226 6.58 -0.92 -17.33
N LEU A 227 6.75 -1.26 -18.61
CA LEU A 227 8.04 -1.17 -19.32
C LEU A 227 7.84 -1.10 -20.84
N SER A 228 8.84 -0.57 -21.54
CA SER A 228 8.88 -0.57 -23.00
C SER A 228 9.33 -1.93 -23.55
N GLY A 229 9.03 -2.21 -24.82
CA GLY A 229 9.49 -3.44 -25.47
C GLY A 229 11.02 -3.58 -25.43
N SER A 230 11.76 -2.47 -25.65
CA SER A 230 13.23 -2.52 -25.55
C SER A 230 13.77 -2.82 -24.16
N GLU A 231 13.04 -2.45 -23.10
CA GLU A 231 13.42 -2.83 -21.73
C GLU A 231 13.14 -4.30 -21.47
N LEU A 232 12.02 -4.82 -21.98
CA LEU A 232 11.69 -6.25 -21.91
C LEU A 232 12.78 -7.09 -22.58
N ASP A 233 13.16 -6.71 -23.80
CA ASP A 233 14.20 -7.37 -24.58
C ASP A 233 15.54 -7.34 -23.84
N ARG A 234 15.87 -6.20 -23.22
CA ARG A 234 17.09 -6.03 -22.43
C ARG A 234 17.11 -6.99 -21.25
N PHE A 235 16.05 -7.06 -20.46
CA PHE A 235 15.99 -7.95 -19.30
C PHE A 235 16.03 -9.43 -19.72
N CYS A 236 15.21 -9.82 -20.72
CA CYS A 236 15.17 -11.20 -21.21
C CYS A 236 16.48 -11.64 -21.86
N GLY A 237 17.21 -10.72 -22.51
CA GLY A 237 18.52 -10.99 -23.09
C GLY A 237 19.65 -11.12 -22.06
N GLN A 238 19.45 -10.64 -20.84
CA GLN A 238 20.45 -10.69 -19.76
C GLN A 238 20.29 -11.90 -18.82
N LEU A 239 19.07 -12.44 -18.69
CA LEU A 239 18.78 -13.58 -17.81
C LEU A 239 18.04 -14.68 -18.56
N GLU A 240 18.71 -15.83 -18.72
CA GLU A 240 18.13 -17.01 -19.38
C GLU A 240 16.90 -17.52 -18.61
N GLY A 241 15.82 -17.79 -19.34
CA GLY A 241 14.57 -18.32 -18.78
C GLY A 241 13.59 -17.26 -18.26
N LEU A 242 14.00 -15.99 -18.10
CA LEU A 242 13.11 -14.91 -17.66
C LEU A 242 11.93 -14.71 -18.61
N GLU A 243 12.16 -14.76 -19.92
CA GLU A 243 11.09 -14.66 -20.93
C GLU A 243 10.02 -15.75 -20.72
N GLY A 244 10.44 -16.99 -20.48
CA GLY A 244 9.53 -18.10 -20.22
C GLY A 244 8.70 -17.90 -18.95
N GLN A 245 9.31 -17.35 -17.89
CA GLN A 245 8.62 -17.03 -16.64
C GLN A 245 7.60 -15.90 -16.82
N ILE A 246 7.95 -14.85 -17.56
CA ILE A 246 7.04 -13.75 -17.91
C ILE A 246 5.83 -14.31 -18.68
N LYS A 247 6.07 -15.10 -19.73
CA LYS A 247 5.00 -15.72 -20.54
C LYS A 247 4.10 -16.62 -19.69
N ALA A 248 4.68 -17.44 -18.81
CA ALA A 248 3.92 -18.26 -17.88
C ALA A 248 3.04 -17.40 -16.96
N ALA A 249 3.60 -16.38 -16.30
CA ALA A 249 2.87 -15.51 -15.38
C ALA A 249 1.75 -14.72 -16.08
N VAL A 250 1.97 -14.28 -17.33
CA VAL A 250 0.93 -13.64 -18.16
C VAL A 250 -0.18 -14.64 -18.50
N SER A 251 0.17 -15.87 -18.90
CA SER A 251 -0.82 -16.91 -19.23
C SER A 251 -1.68 -17.31 -18.01
N GLU A 252 -1.08 -17.28 -16.83
CA GLU A 252 -1.73 -17.53 -15.54
C GLU A 252 -2.52 -16.32 -15.02
N LYS A 253 -2.48 -15.18 -15.72
CA LYS A 253 -3.12 -13.90 -15.34
C LYS A 253 -2.64 -13.31 -14.02
N ARG A 254 -1.46 -13.70 -13.55
CA ARG A 254 -0.79 -13.09 -12.38
C ARG A 254 0.02 -11.85 -12.77
N LEU A 255 0.44 -11.76 -14.03
CA LEU A 255 1.19 -10.62 -14.57
C LEU A 255 0.42 -9.94 -15.70
N SER A 256 0.19 -8.64 -15.56
CA SER A 256 -0.27 -7.76 -16.64
C SER A 256 0.89 -6.91 -17.13
N LEU A 257 1.25 -7.03 -18.41
CA LEU A 257 2.26 -6.17 -19.02
C LEU A 257 1.62 -4.88 -19.50
N LEU A 258 1.96 -3.77 -18.83
CA LEU A 258 1.59 -2.42 -19.23
C LEU A 258 2.67 -1.91 -20.19
N THR A 259 2.47 -2.17 -21.48
CA THR A 259 3.49 -1.97 -22.52
C THR A 259 2.88 -1.52 -23.83
N GLY A 260 3.68 -1.41 -24.89
CA GLY A 260 3.16 -1.24 -26.24
C GLY A 260 4.20 -0.66 -27.16
N HIS A 261 4.92 0.35 -26.69
CA HIS A 261 5.96 1.00 -27.48
C HIS A 261 7.29 0.26 -27.34
N GLN A 262 8.00 0.06 -28.46
CA GLN A 262 9.38 -0.43 -28.41
C GLN A 262 10.30 0.60 -27.75
N HIS A 263 10.24 1.86 -28.18
CA HIS A 263 11.17 2.92 -27.75
C HIS A 263 10.51 4.16 -27.13
N GLU A 264 9.19 4.16 -26.97
CA GLU A 264 8.38 5.29 -26.50
C GLU A 264 8.70 6.59 -27.27
N LEU A 265 8.52 6.56 -28.58
CA LEU A 265 8.80 7.71 -29.45
C LEU A 265 7.97 8.95 -29.08
N ARG A 266 8.51 10.12 -29.46
CA ARG A 266 7.83 11.44 -29.31
C ARG A 266 6.68 11.55 -30.32
N LEU A 267 5.49 11.10 -29.95
CA LEU A 267 4.37 10.92 -30.89
C LEU A 267 3.92 12.19 -31.59
N SER A 268 4.02 13.35 -30.94
CA SER A 268 3.67 14.64 -31.54
C SER A 268 4.59 15.07 -32.69
N LEU A 269 5.79 14.48 -32.78
CA LEU A 269 6.79 14.79 -33.81
C LEU A 269 6.90 13.70 -34.88
N GLY A 270 6.27 12.54 -34.65
CA GLY A 270 6.34 11.38 -35.53
C GLY A 270 5.17 11.31 -36.52
N SER A 271 5.32 10.45 -37.54
CA SER A 271 4.20 10.07 -38.39
C SER A 271 3.37 8.96 -37.75
N LEU A 272 2.11 8.81 -38.17
CA LEU A 272 1.28 7.68 -37.75
C LEU A 272 1.91 6.32 -38.12
N ALA A 273 2.62 6.25 -39.26
CA ALA A 273 3.34 5.04 -39.65
C ALA A 273 4.48 4.69 -38.69
N ALA A 274 5.19 5.70 -38.16
CA ALA A 274 6.22 5.48 -37.14
C ALA A 274 5.61 5.02 -35.82
N LEU A 275 4.46 5.59 -35.41
CA LEU A 275 3.70 5.13 -34.24
C LEU A 275 3.30 3.65 -34.39
N VAL A 276 2.69 3.30 -35.53
CA VAL A 276 2.24 1.91 -35.77
C VAL A 276 3.43 0.96 -35.78
N SER A 277 4.53 1.30 -36.47
CA SER A 277 5.73 0.48 -36.52
C SER A 277 6.33 0.24 -35.12
N ASP A 278 6.44 1.28 -34.30
CA ASP A 278 6.98 1.19 -32.94
C ASP A 278 6.09 0.34 -32.02
N LEU A 279 4.76 0.41 -32.21
CA LEU A 279 3.81 -0.45 -31.50
C LEU A 279 3.82 -1.90 -32.00
N GLU A 280 4.01 -2.12 -33.31
CA GLU A 280 4.08 -3.46 -33.89
C GLU A 280 5.34 -4.19 -33.43
N GLU A 281 6.48 -3.49 -33.42
CA GLU A 281 7.74 -4.02 -32.92
C GLU A 281 7.64 -4.36 -31.43
N GLY A 282 7.16 -3.42 -30.60
CA GLY A 282 7.07 -3.61 -29.15
C GLY A 282 6.03 -4.63 -28.68
N THR A 283 5.18 -5.14 -29.57
CA THR A 283 4.14 -6.15 -29.23
C THR A 283 4.22 -7.43 -30.04
N ALA A 284 5.23 -7.59 -30.91
CA ALA A 284 5.33 -8.72 -31.83
C ALA A 284 5.27 -10.07 -31.10
N ASP A 285 6.11 -10.24 -30.08
CA ASP A 285 6.22 -11.50 -29.33
C ASP A 285 4.98 -11.76 -28.48
N LEU A 286 4.52 -10.75 -27.74
CA LEU A 286 3.33 -10.83 -26.90
C LEU A 286 2.06 -11.22 -27.67
N ARG A 287 1.91 -10.71 -28.90
CA ARG A 287 0.80 -11.06 -29.79
C ARG A 287 0.87 -12.50 -30.24
N SER A 288 2.08 -12.98 -30.56
CA SER A 288 2.28 -14.34 -31.02
C SER A 288 1.90 -15.38 -29.95
N ASP A 289 2.07 -15.00 -28.67
CA ASP A 289 1.72 -15.81 -27.50
C ASP A 289 0.25 -15.65 -27.07
N GLY A 290 -0.52 -14.77 -27.71
CA GLY A 290 -1.94 -14.55 -27.39
C GLY A 290 -2.20 -13.79 -26.09
N ALA A 291 -1.22 -13.04 -25.60
CA ALA A 291 -1.35 -12.24 -24.39
C ALA A 291 -2.37 -11.09 -24.56
N ASP A 292 -3.03 -10.75 -23.45
CA ASP A 292 -3.86 -9.54 -23.40
C ASP A 292 -2.95 -8.30 -23.41
N LEU A 293 -3.17 -7.42 -24.39
CA LEU A 293 -2.36 -6.22 -24.56
C LEU A 293 -2.96 -5.04 -23.78
N HIS A 294 -2.16 -4.46 -22.90
CA HIS A 294 -2.52 -3.29 -22.10
C HIS A 294 -1.55 -2.16 -22.39
N TRP A 295 -2.06 -1.03 -22.91
CA TRP A 295 -1.21 0.07 -23.34
C TRP A 295 -0.78 0.94 -22.17
N ALA A 296 0.50 1.21 -22.05
CA ALA A 296 1.01 2.26 -21.17
C ALA A 296 2.30 2.85 -21.74
N ARG A 297 2.67 4.01 -21.22
CA ARG A 297 3.94 4.67 -21.51
C ARG A 297 4.37 5.54 -20.33
N ARG A 298 5.67 5.73 -20.14
CA ARG A 298 6.20 6.70 -19.17
C ARG A 298 6.39 8.06 -19.80
N ARG A 299 7.01 8.11 -20.99
CA ARG A 299 7.37 9.38 -21.64
C ARG A 299 6.15 10.17 -22.11
N PHE A 300 6.28 11.49 -22.14
CA PHE A 300 5.29 12.39 -22.74
C PHE A 300 4.95 12.00 -24.19
N GLY A 301 3.73 12.28 -24.63
CA GLY A 301 3.34 12.12 -26.04
C GLY A 301 1.97 11.52 -26.26
N MET A 302 0.93 12.04 -25.60
CA MET A 302 -0.45 11.64 -25.91
C MET A 302 -0.90 12.23 -27.26
N SER A 303 -1.67 11.47 -28.03
CA SER A 303 -2.25 11.90 -29.31
C SER A 303 -3.70 11.43 -29.42
N SER A 304 -4.56 12.25 -30.04
CA SER A 304 -5.99 11.97 -30.19
C SER A 304 -6.29 10.74 -31.07
N GLN A 305 -5.31 10.24 -31.80
CA GLN A 305 -5.44 9.06 -32.67
C GLN A 305 -5.13 7.73 -31.95
N ILE A 306 -4.51 7.78 -30.77
CA ILE A 306 -4.05 6.57 -30.06
C ILE A 306 -5.20 5.57 -29.81
N PRO A 307 -6.40 5.97 -29.33
CA PRO A 307 -7.48 4.99 -29.09
C PRO A 307 -7.85 4.18 -30.34
N ALA A 308 -7.90 4.83 -31.51
CA ALA A 308 -8.20 4.16 -32.77
C ALA A 308 -7.09 3.17 -33.15
N VAL A 309 -5.83 3.58 -33.04
CA VAL A 309 -4.67 2.72 -33.31
C VAL A 309 -4.65 1.51 -32.37
N LEU A 310 -4.75 1.74 -31.05
CA LEU A 310 -4.77 0.68 -30.04
C LEU A 310 -5.90 -0.33 -30.30
N LYS A 311 -7.08 0.15 -30.67
CA LYS A 311 -8.23 -0.72 -30.97
C LYS A 311 -7.98 -1.62 -32.17
N VAL A 312 -7.44 -1.07 -33.27
CA VAL A 312 -7.06 -1.84 -34.47
C VAL A 312 -5.97 -2.86 -34.13
N MET A 313 -5.06 -2.47 -33.25
CA MET A 313 -3.93 -3.26 -32.78
C MET A 313 -4.28 -4.30 -31.69
N GLY A 314 -5.55 -4.42 -31.31
CA GLY A 314 -6.02 -5.47 -30.40
C GLY A 314 -5.76 -5.19 -28.91
N PHE A 315 -5.40 -3.97 -28.52
CA PHE A 315 -5.27 -3.60 -27.12
C PHE A 315 -6.64 -3.62 -26.41
N ARG A 316 -6.64 -4.11 -25.16
CA ARG A 316 -7.82 -4.25 -24.32
C ARG A 316 -8.08 -3.04 -23.42
N SER A 317 -7.02 -2.44 -22.90
CA SER A 317 -7.10 -1.25 -22.07
C SER A 317 -5.86 -0.36 -22.22
N ALA A 318 -5.93 0.83 -21.62
CA ALA A 318 -4.85 1.80 -21.61
C ALA A 318 -4.68 2.49 -20.25
N LEU A 319 -3.45 2.77 -19.86
CA LEU A 319 -3.12 3.74 -18.83
C LEU A 319 -2.89 5.09 -19.52
N HIS A 320 -3.85 6.01 -19.36
CA HIS A 320 -3.81 7.36 -19.93
C HIS A 320 -3.15 8.33 -18.94
N VAL A 321 -1.89 8.05 -18.62
CA VAL A 321 -1.01 8.90 -17.82
C VAL A 321 0.35 8.95 -18.51
N ALA A 322 1.00 10.10 -18.49
CA ALA A 322 2.41 10.23 -18.83
C ALA A 322 3.16 10.62 -17.55
N LEU A 323 4.21 9.87 -17.23
CA LEU A 323 4.91 9.95 -15.95
C LEU A 323 6.15 10.83 -16.01
N ASP A 324 6.89 10.81 -17.12
CA ASP A 324 8.20 11.48 -17.23
C ASP A 324 8.13 12.94 -17.70
N ASP A 325 6.93 13.45 -18.06
CA ASP A 325 6.62 14.87 -18.32
C ASP A 325 5.28 14.98 -19.09
N GLY A 326 4.67 16.17 -19.08
CA GLY A 326 3.57 16.54 -19.98
C GLY A 326 2.40 17.23 -19.29
N LEU A 327 1.53 17.85 -20.10
CA LEU A 327 0.23 18.35 -19.65
C LEU A 327 -0.81 17.27 -19.94
N TYR A 328 -1.49 16.82 -18.90
CA TYR A 328 -2.59 15.86 -18.97
C TYR A 328 -3.86 16.51 -18.40
N PRO A 329 -5.05 15.95 -18.70
CA PRO A 329 -6.29 16.47 -18.14
C PRO A 329 -6.22 16.49 -16.61
N ASP A 330 -6.62 17.62 -16.00
CA ASP A 330 -6.63 17.78 -14.53
C ASP A 330 -7.58 16.80 -13.82
N ARG A 331 -8.44 16.10 -14.57
CA ARG A 331 -9.40 15.14 -14.02
C ARG A 331 -8.90 13.72 -14.16
N GLU A 332 -8.60 13.13 -13.02
CA GLU A 332 -8.31 11.72 -12.86
C GLU A 332 -9.62 10.91 -12.86
N GLN A 333 -9.60 9.75 -13.49
CA GLN A 333 -10.72 8.81 -13.49
C GLN A 333 -10.18 7.39 -13.31
N GLY A 334 -10.71 6.68 -12.33
CA GLY A 334 -10.40 5.27 -12.08
C GLY A 334 -10.78 4.40 -13.28
N GLN A 335 -11.93 4.70 -13.90
CA GLN A 335 -12.39 4.05 -15.12
C GLN A 335 -13.00 5.06 -16.09
N MET A 336 -12.50 5.07 -17.32
CA MET A 336 -13.03 5.89 -18.40
C MET A 336 -13.04 5.17 -19.75
N LYS A 337 -13.76 5.73 -20.71
CA LYS A 337 -13.65 5.36 -22.13
C LYS A 337 -12.85 6.44 -22.85
N TRP A 338 -11.60 6.14 -23.16
CA TRP A 338 -10.76 7.06 -23.94
C TRP A 338 -11.15 6.96 -25.42
N GLN A 339 -11.70 8.05 -25.96
CA GLN A 339 -12.28 8.09 -27.30
C GLN A 339 -11.44 8.95 -28.25
N ALA A 340 -11.18 8.43 -29.45
CA ALA A 340 -10.58 9.14 -30.57
C ALA A 340 -11.61 9.97 -31.35
N ALA A 341 -11.13 10.87 -32.21
CA ALA A 341 -12.00 11.78 -32.99
C ALA A 341 -12.96 11.06 -33.97
N ASP A 342 -12.65 9.82 -34.34
CA ASP A 342 -13.50 8.95 -35.18
C ASP A 342 -14.60 8.22 -34.39
N GLY A 343 -14.66 8.42 -33.06
CA GLY A 343 -15.59 7.76 -32.16
C GLY A 343 -15.09 6.42 -31.62
N THR A 344 -13.96 5.91 -32.10
CA THR A 344 -13.36 4.68 -31.59
C THR A 344 -12.92 4.88 -30.15
N ALA A 345 -13.26 3.94 -29.26
CA ALA A 345 -12.93 4.05 -27.85
C ALA A 345 -12.32 2.76 -27.28
N ILE A 346 -11.44 2.95 -26.29
CA ILE A 346 -10.82 1.88 -25.50
C ILE A 346 -11.04 2.17 -24.01
N PRO A 347 -11.29 1.14 -23.16
CA PRO A 347 -11.25 1.30 -21.72
C PRO A 347 -9.89 1.85 -21.26
N ALA A 348 -9.90 2.81 -20.35
CA ALA A 348 -8.68 3.38 -19.82
C ALA A 348 -8.84 3.84 -18.37
N THR A 349 -7.71 4.05 -17.70
CA THR A 349 -7.63 4.74 -16.41
C THR A 349 -6.70 5.95 -16.56
N SER A 350 -7.01 7.07 -15.90
CA SER A 350 -6.16 8.29 -15.89
C SER A 350 -5.73 8.70 -14.49
N ARG A 351 -5.99 7.85 -13.47
CA ARG A 351 -5.49 8.07 -12.11
C ARG A 351 -3.96 8.08 -12.12
N ILE A 352 -3.37 9.09 -11.51
CA ILE A 352 -1.92 9.21 -11.41
C ILE A 352 -1.45 8.19 -10.38
N PRO A 353 -0.51 7.29 -10.72
CA PRO A 353 0.04 6.36 -9.74
C PRO A 353 0.66 7.06 -8.55
N VAL A 354 0.31 6.61 -7.36
CA VAL A 354 0.87 7.09 -6.10
C VAL A 354 2.10 6.25 -5.79
N ALA A 355 3.26 6.90 -5.65
CA ALA A 355 4.47 6.21 -5.22
C ALA A 355 4.29 5.69 -3.79
N ILE A 356 4.56 4.40 -3.56
CA ILE A 356 4.41 3.75 -2.24
C ILE A 356 5.73 3.23 -1.66
N ASP A 357 6.84 3.46 -2.36
CA ASP A 357 8.17 3.06 -1.88
C ASP A 357 8.57 3.79 -0.58
N GLY A 358 8.03 4.99 -0.36
CA GLY A 358 8.36 5.83 0.79
C GLY A 358 7.19 6.07 1.74
N ALA A 359 7.53 6.24 3.02
CA ALA A 359 6.63 6.52 4.12
C ALA A 359 5.87 7.84 3.94
N ALA A 360 6.56 8.90 3.52
CA ALA A 360 5.95 10.20 3.32
C ALA A 360 4.85 10.15 2.24
N SER A 361 5.06 9.33 1.21
CA SER A 361 4.08 9.14 0.15
C SER A 361 2.92 8.24 0.60
N PHE A 362 3.21 7.14 1.33
CA PHE A 362 2.17 6.26 1.87
C PHE A 362 1.29 6.96 2.92
N LEU A 363 1.81 7.94 3.65
CA LEU A 363 1.04 8.74 4.61
C LEU A 363 -0.16 9.45 3.94
N ARG A 364 -0.04 9.78 2.64
CA ARG A 364 -1.10 10.40 1.84
C ARG A 364 -2.07 9.40 1.20
N PHE A 365 -1.93 8.10 1.51
CA PHE A 365 -2.75 7.03 0.95
C PHE A 365 -4.25 7.33 1.08
N ALA A 366 -4.72 7.63 2.30
CA ALA A 366 -6.14 7.85 2.54
C ALA A 366 -6.67 9.10 1.82
N ASP A 367 -5.86 10.15 1.72
CA ASP A 367 -6.22 11.38 1.01
C ASP A 367 -6.43 11.08 -0.49
N ARG A 368 -5.46 10.41 -1.12
CA ARG A 368 -5.51 10.04 -2.54
C ARG A 368 -6.60 9.02 -2.84
N TYR A 369 -6.85 8.10 -1.92
CA TYR A 369 -7.87 7.08 -2.12
C TYR A 369 -9.29 7.65 -1.97
N THR A 370 -9.48 8.60 -1.05
CA THR A 370 -10.73 9.32 -0.87
C THR A 370 -11.15 10.07 -2.13
N GLU A 371 -10.20 10.71 -2.83
CA GLU A 371 -10.47 11.36 -4.12
C GLU A 371 -11.11 10.39 -5.11
N SER A 372 -10.59 9.15 -5.20
CA SER A 372 -11.17 8.12 -6.05
C SER A 372 -12.54 7.64 -5.57
N MET A 373 -12.69 7.38 -4.28
CA MET A 373 -13.95 6.90 -3.71
C MET A 373 -15.10 7.94 -3.85
N GLN A 374 -14.78 9.22 -3.94
CA GLN A 374 -15.77 10.30 -4.13
C GLN A 374 -16.12 10.56 -5.61
N GLU A 375 -15.14 10.46 -6.50
CA GLU A 375 -15.31 10.86 -7.90
C GLU A 375 -15.67 9.71 -8.84
N ASP A 376 -15.20 8.50 -8.55
CA ASP A 376 -15.32 7.34 -9.44
C ASP A 376 -16.53 6.46 -9.08
N SER A 377 -17.00 5.69 -10.07
CA SER A 377 -18.06 4.69 -9.84
C SER A 377 -17.58 3.48 -9.03
N ALA A 378 -16.26 3.28 -8.93
CA ALA A 378 -15.58 2.30 -8.10
C ALA A 378 -14.24 2.92 -7.67
N GLY A 379 -13.84 2.77 -6.41
CA GLY A 379 -12.55 3.29 -5.95
C GLY A 379 -11.40 2.57 -6.64
N VAL A 380 -10.50 3.29 -7.29
CA VAL A 380 -9.33 2.73 -7.99
C VAL A 380 -8.11 3.57 -7.66
N MET A 381 -7.05 2.91 -7.16
CA MET A 381 -5.75 3.53 -6.96
C MET A 381 -4.63 2.67 -7.52
N LEU A 382 -3.71 3.31 -8.22
CA LEU A 382 -2.51 2.67 -8.76
C LEU A 382 -1.36 2.93 -7.78
N LEU A 383 -0.77 1.87 -7.25
CA LEU A 383 0.34 1.92 -6.31
C LEU A 383 1.63 1.71 -7.10
N ALA A 384 2.36 2.80 -7.34
CA ALA A 384 3.62 2.79 -8.08
C ALA A 384 4.79 2.45 -7.16
N ARG A 385 5.65 1.55 -7.63
CA ARG A 385 6.88 1.18 -6.92
C ARG A 385 7.99 0.68 -7.83
N LEU A 386 9.20 0.66 -7.29
CA LEU A 386 10.33 -0.06 -7.87
C LEU A 386 10.18 -1.60 -7.67
N PRO A 387 11.00 -2.41 -8.37
CA PRO A 387 10.98 -3.86 -8.19
C PRO A 387 11.23 -4.30 -6.74
N VAL A 388 12.18 -3.65 -6.08
CA VAL A 388 12.51 -3.87 -4.66
C VAL A 388 11.78 -2.83 -3.83
N VAL A 389 10.81 -3.29 -3.03
CA VAL A 389 10.03 -2.43 -2.13
C VAL A 389 10.83 -2.18 -0.86
N GLN A 390 10.97 -0.92 -0.47
CA GLN A 390 11.65 -0.54 0.77
C GLN A 390 10.71 -0.48 1.97
N SER A 391 9.41 -0.28 1.70
CA SER A 391 8.38 -0.10 2.71
C SER A 391 7.55 -1.37 2.98
N PRO A 392 7.03 -1.54 4.20
CA PRO A 392 6.25 -2.73 4.53
C PRO A 392 4.77 -2.63 4.13
N TRP A 393 4.25 -1.42 3.86
CA TRP A 393 2.80 -1.21 3.80
C TRP A 393 2.11 -1.83 2.58
N LEU A 394 2.80 -2.01 1.45
CA LEU A 394 2.23 -2.79 0.35
C LEU A 394 2.03 -4.25 0.75
N SER A 395 3.00 -4.82 1.48
CA SER A 395 2.89 -6.18 2.01
C SER A 395 1.74 -6.28 3.01
N ASP A 396 1.56 -5.28 3.86
CA ASP A 396 0.41 -5.22 4.78
C ASP A 396 -0.92 -5.24 4.02
N LEU A 397 -1.06 -4.41 2.98
CA LEU A 397 -2.27 -4.37 2.16
C LEU A 397 -2.52 -5.69 1.42
N LYS A 398 -1.47 -6.36 0.94
CA LYS A 398 -1.56 -7.70 0.34
C LYS A 398 -2.01 -8.74 1.36
N THR A 399 -1.44 -8.70 2.56
CA THR A 399 -1.78 -9.61 3.68
C THR A 399 -3.24 -9.44 4.11
N ALA A 400 -3.77 -8.23 4.09
CA ALA A 400 -5.18 -7.99 4.40
C ALA A 400 -6.14 -8.47 3.29
N ALA A 401 -5.64 -8.60 2.06
CA ALA A 401 -6.44 -9.01 0.91
C ALA A 401 -6.44 -10.54 0.67
N SER A 402 -5.46 -11.26 1.20
CA SER A 402 -5.34 -12.73 1.18
C SER A 402 -6.21 -13.38 2.26
#